data_AF-A0A3N5INY1-F1
#
_entry.id   AF-A0A3N5INY1-F1
#
_cell.length_a   1.000
_cell.length_b   1.000
_cell.length_c   1.000
_cell.angle_alpha   90.00
_cell.angle_beta   90.00
_cell.angle_gamma   90.00
#
_symmetry.space_group_name_H-M   'P 1'
#
loop_
_entity.id
_entity.type
_entity.pdbx_description
1 polymer ?
#
loop_
_entity_poly.entity_id
_entity_poly.type
_entity_poly.pdbx_seq_one_letter_code
_entity_poly.pdbx_strand_id
1 'polypeptide(L)'
;MPVWNFLQRSVYQDSVTLMRLTHDMEAVAGVRQAAAMMGTPANRALLAQAGLLDAQGERAGPGDLVIAIVADGAAAAEAARAIAEAGLTAPRPAPVAVAASPRTLAGGLRALPGATLALISVPGAYAGAEARRALDAGLHVMLFSNNVPLETEVELKQVATARGLFLMGPDCGTAILAGVPLGFANAVPRGRIGLVAASGTGLQEVSCRLAAEGEGVSHAIGVGGRDLSDAVGGAMTLTALAALADDPATAVVVVVGKPPGPDVARSLAEALNALGKPSVVYTAGATVGMPGGPHVHRAAT
;
A
#
# COMPACT_ATOMS: atom_id res chain seq x y z
N MET A 1 19.81 3.38 -27.27
CA MET A 1 20.68 4.45 -26.69
C MET A 1 21.78 3.78 -25.90
N PRO A 2 22.93 4.43 -25.74
CA PRO A 2 23.99 3.90 -24.87
C PRO A 2 23.49 3.76 -23.42
N VAL A 3 23.91 2.65 -22.81
CA VAL A 3 23.69 2.31 -21.41
C VAL A 3 25.06 2.33 -20.76
N TRP A 4 25.15 2.89 -19.56
CA TRP A 4 26.35 2.87 -18.75
C TRP A 4 26.03 2.23 -17.40
N ASN A 5 26.81 1.24 -16.99
CA ASN A 5 26.76 0.73 -15.63
C ASN A 5 28.04 1.07 -14.88
N PHE A 6 27.87 1.53 -13.65
CA PHE A 6 28.95 1.80 -12.70
C PHE A 6 28.75 0.89 -11.49
N LEU A 7 29.84 0.32 -10.99
CA LEU A 7 29.82 -0.61 -9.86
C LEU A 7 30.41 0.03 -8.61
N GLN A 8 29.66 0.01 -7.52
CA GLN A 8 30.15 0.32 -6.19
C GLN A 8 30.38 -1.00 -5.43
N ARG A 9 31.65 -1.32 -5.16
CA ARG A 9 32.02 -2.62 -4.60
C ARG A 9 31.74 -2.68 -3.11
N SER A 10 31.11 -3.77 -2.66
CA SER A 10 30.85 -4.02 -1.23
C SER A 10 30.09 -2.91 -0.52
N VAL A 11 29.19 -2.23 -1.23
CA VAL A 11 28.32 -1.19 -0.69
C VAL A 11 26.90 -1.73 -0.62
N TYR A 12 26.37 -1.86 0.60
CA TYR A 12 24.97 -2.19 0.84
C TYR A 12 24.18 -0.92 1.18
N GLN A 13 23.00 -0.78 0.58
CA GLN A 13 22.07 0.31 0.88
C GLN A 13 20.64 -0.23 1.00
N ASP A 14 19.83 0.42 1.81
CA ASP A 14 18.40 0.11 1.89
C ASP A 14 17.64 0.56 0.63
N SER A 15 16.48 -0.05 0.40
CA SER A 15 15.67 0.22 -0.80
C SER A 15 15.22 1.67 -0.92
N VAL A 16 15.02 2.39 0.20
CA VAL A 16 14.59 3.80 0.18
C VAL A 16 15.70 4.68 -0.36
N THR A 17 16.93 4.43 0.09
CA THR A 17 18.13 5.11 -0.41
C THR A 17 18.30 4.84 -1.91
N LEU A 18 18.19 3.58 -2.34
CA LEU A 18 18.30 3.22 -3.76
C LEU A 18 17.22 3.86 -4.65
N MET A 19 15.97 3.96 -4.15
CA MET A 19 14.88 4.64 -4.86
C MET A 19 15.14 6.14 -4.98
N ARG A 20 15.63 6.78 -3.91
CA ARG A 20 16.00 8.21 -3.95
C ARG A 20 17.13 8.46 -4.95
N LEU A 21 18.19 7.63 -4.92
CA LEU A 21 19.29 7.75 -5.89
C LEU A 21 18.81 7.60 -7.33
N THR A 22 17.90 6.65 -7.59
CA THR A 22 17.28 6.50 -8.92
C THR A 22 16.58 7.79 -9.35
N HIS A 23 15.77 8.37 -8.48
CA HIS A 23 15.08 9.63 -8.76
C HIS A 23 16.05 10.81 -9.00
N ASP A 24 17.07 10.95 -8.16
CA ASP A 24 18.05 12.04 -8.27
C ASP A 24 18.86 11.95 -9.58
N MET A 25 19.19 10.73 -10.02
CA MET A 25 19.85 10.49 -11.31
C MET A 25 18.96 10.87 -12.50
N GLU A 26 17.67 10.53 -12.45
CA GLU A 26 16.71 10.85 -13.52
C GLU A 26 16.42 12.35 -13.64
N ALA A 27 16.69 13.13 -12.59
CA ALA A 27 16.60 14.59 -12.64
C ALA A 27 17.75 15.25 -13.42
N VAL A 28 18.81 14.51 -13.78
CA VAL A 28 19.94 15.04 -14.55
C VAL A 28 19.56 15.26 -16.01
N ALA A 29 19.80 16.47 -16.51
CA ALA A 29 19.56 16.79 -17.91
C ALA A 29 20.32 15.82 -18.85
N GLY A 30 19.58 15.20 -19.77
CA GLY A 30 20.11 14.22 -20.70
C GLY A 30 20.11 12.78 -20.19
N VAL A 31 19.66 12.51 -18.95
CA VAL A 31 19.30 11.16 -18.49
C VAL A 31 17.85 10.88 -18.86
N ARG A 32 17.59 9.69 -19.40
CA ARG A 32 16.23 9.24 -19.73
C ARG A 32 15.68 8.20 -18.76
N GLN A 33 16.58 7.41 -18.19
CA GLN A 33 16.24 6.35 -17.27
C GLN A 33 17.45 6.01 -16.42
N ALA A 34 17.24 5.73 -15.15
CA ALA A 34 18.29 5.23 -14.29
C ALA A 34 17.75 4.12 -13.36
N ALA A 35 18.67 3.36 -12.75
CA ALA A 35 18.35 2.42 -11.70
C ALA A 35 19.56 2.21 -10.78
N ALA A 36 19.31 2.13 -9.48
CA ALA A 36 20.29 1.70 -8.49
C ALA A 36 19.82 0.38 -7.85
N MET A 37 20.53 -0.73 -8.06
CA MET A 37 20.15 -2.04 -7.55
C MET A 37 21.35 -2.85 -7.07
N MET A 38 21.18 -3.66 -6.01
CA MET A 38 22.18 -4.65 -5.63
C MET A 38 22.39 -5.66 -6.77
N GLY A 39 23.63 -6.07 -7.03
CA GLY A 39 24.05 -6.95 -8.11
C GLY A 39 23.68 -8.42 -7.93
N THR A 40 22.57 -8.72 -7.24
CA THR A 40 22.05 -10.09 -7.10
C THR A 40 21.62 -10.64 -8.48
N PRO A 41 21.62 -11.97 -8.68
CA PRO A 41 21.18 -12.56 -9.95
C PRO A 41 19.78 -12.12 -10.38
N ALA A 42 18.83 -12.01 -9.44
CA ALA A 42 17.46 -11.56 -9.72
C ALA A 42 17.42 -10.09 -10.18
N ASN A 43 18.15 -9.20 -9.50
CA ASN A 43 18.18 -7.79 -9.89
C ASN A 43 18.90 -7.56 -11.21
N ARG A 44 19.98 -8.30 -11.50
CA ARG A 44 20.63 -8.23 -12.82
C ARG A 44 19.69 -8.69 -13.93
N ALA A 45 18.90 -9.74 -13.69
CA ALA A 45 17.89 -10.17 -14.66
C ALA A 45 16.83 -9.08 -14.91
N LEU A 46 16.39 -8.37 -13.86
CA LEU A 46 15.47 -7.23 -13.98
C LEU A 46 16.09 -6.07 -14.78
N LEU A 47 17.34 -5.71 -14.50
CA LEU A 47 18.08 -4.68 -15.26
C LEU A 47 18.23 -5.07 -16.73
N ALA A 48 18.54 -6.34 -17.02
CA ALA A 48 18.64 -6.83 -18.39
C ALA A 48 17.31 -6.76 -19.14
N GLN A 49 16.21 -7.18 -18.49
CA GLN A 49 14.86 -7.09 -19.06
C GLN A 49 14.43 -5.64 -19.33
N ALA A 50 14.87 -4.71 -18.48
CA ALA A 50 14.63 -3.28 -18.65
C ALA A 50 15.55 -2.60 -19.68
N GLY A 51 16.51 -3.33 -20.28
CA GLY A 51 17.50 -2.76 -21.20
C GLY A 51 18.51 -1.85 -20.51
N LEU A 52 18.73 -2.02 -19.21
CA LEU A 52 19.58 -1.20 -18.35
C LEU A 52 20.91 -1.89 -17.98
N LEU A 53 21.15 -3.12 -18.42
CA LEU A 53 22.36 -3.86 -18.09
C LEU A 53 23.38 -3.83 -19.23
N ASP A 54 24.62 -3.49 -18.90
CA ASP A 54 25.78 -3.60 -19.79
C ASP A 54 26.78 -4.66 -19.30
N ALA A 55 27.89 -4.82 -20.03
CA ALA A 55 28.93 -5.80 -19.72
C ALA A 55 29.64 -5.57 -18.36
N GLN A 56 29.62 -4.35 -17.81
CA GLN A 56 30.09 -4.11 -16.44
C GLN A 56 29.06 -4.58 -15.42
N GLY A 57 27.78 -4.25 -15.60
CA GLY A 57 26.69 -4.67 -14.73
C GLY A 57 26.58 -6.19 -14.60
N GLU A 58 26.82 -6.93 -15.68
CA GLU A 58 26.84 -8.40 -15.67
C GLU A 58 27.85 -9.00 -14.69
N ARG A 59 28.95 -8.29 -14.42
CA ARG A 59 30.05 -8.72 -13.54
C ARG A 59 29.83 -8.37 -12.07
N ALA A 60 28.71 -7.72 -11.74
CA ALA A 60 28.39 -7.37 -10.36
C ALA A 60 28.13 -8.62 -9.53
N GLY A 61 28.63 -8.67 -8.29
CA GLY A 61 28.27 -9.67 -7.30
C GLY A 61 27.08 -9.23 -6.44
N PRO A 62 26.51 -10.12 -5.60
CA PRO A 62 25.40 -9.78 -4.70
C PRO A 62 25.69 -8.63 -3.72
N GLY A 63 26.97 -8.42 -3.37
CA GLY A 63 27.41 -7.33 -2.49
C GLY A 63 27.78 -6.03 -3.21
N ASP A 64 27.67 -5.99 -4.54
CA ASP A 64 27.97 -4.79 -5.31
C ASP A 64 26.69 -4.03 -5.62
N LEU A 65 26.75 -2.71 -5.60
CA LEU A 65 25.67 -1.87 -6.09
C LEU A 65 25.92 -1.54 -7.57
N VAL A 66 24.93 -1.84 -8.41
CA VAL A 66 24.89 -1.48 -9.83
C VAL A 66 24.13 -0.18 -9.98
N ILE A 67 24.81 0.84 -10.52
CA ILE A 67 24.22 2.11 -10.94
C ILE A 67 24.12 2.07 -12.46
N ALA A 68 22.90 1.88 -12.97
CA ALA A 68 22.61 1.79 -14.40
C ALA A 68 21.97 3.09 -14.91
N ILE A 69 22.51 3.66 -15.98
CA ILE A 69 22.06 4.95 -16.53
C ILE A 69 21.92 4.86 -18.05
N VAL A 70 20.78 5.30 -18.57
CA VAL A 70 20.54 5.56 -20.00
C VAL A 70 20.52 7.07 -20.21
N ALA A 71 21.42 7.55 -21.04
CA ALA A 71 21.60 8.98 -21.25
C ALA A 71 21.92 9.32 -22.72
N ASP A 72 21.75 10.58 -23.08
CA ASP A 72 22.04 11.11 -24.42
C ASP A 72 23.54 11.07 -24.76
N GLY A 73 24.41 11.02 -23.74
CA GLY A 73 25.85 10.94 -23.91
C GLY A 73 26.60 10.68 -22.60
N ALA A 74 27.89 10.36 -22.72
CA ALA A 74 28.73 9.99 -21.59
C ALA A 74 28.83 11.08 -20.51
N ALA A 75 28.77 12.37 -20.91
CA ALA A 75 28.81 13.49 -19.98
C ALA A 75 27.59 13.50 -19.03
N ALA A 76 26.39 13.20 -19.55
CA ALA A 76 25.18 13.10 -18.74
C ALA A 76 25.21 11.86 -17.84
N ALA A 77 25.74 10.74 -18.33
CA ALA A 77 25.93 9.54 -17.54
C ALA A 77 26.91 9.75 -16.36
N GLU A 78 28.04 10.42 -16.58
CA GLU A 78 29.01 10.74 -15.52
C GLU A 78 28.44 11.77 -14.53
N ALA A 79 27.66 12.75 -14.99
CA ALA A 79 26.99 13.69 -14.09
C ALA A 79 26.00 12.98 -13.15
N ALA A 80 25.19 12.06 -13.69
CA ALA A 80 24.27 11.25 -12.90
C ALA A 80 24.97 10.29 -11.95
N ARG A 81 26.06 9.66 -12.40
CA ARG A 81 26.93 8.85 -11.54
C ARG A 81 27.47 9.68 -10.37
N ALA A 82 27.97 10.89 -10.62
CA ALA A 82 28.49 11.77 -9.58
C ALA A 82 27.42 12.13 -8.53
N ILE A 83 26.18 12.38 -8.96
CA ILE A 83 25.04 12.57 -8.05
C ILE A 83 24.79 11.32 -7.22
N ALA A 84 24.79 10.14 -7.84
CA ALA A 84 24.58 8.89 -7.14
C ALA A 84 25.67 8.62 -6.09
N GLU A 85 26.94 8.82 -6.44
CA GLU A 85 28.09 8.66 -5.53
C GLU A 85 28.05 9.70 -4.38
N ALA A 86 27.67 10.94 -4.66
CA ALA A 86 27.45 11.94 -3.64
C ALA A 86 26.30 11.54 -2.70
N GLY A 87 25.19 11.02 -3.23
CA GLY A 87 24.05 10.56 -2.43
C GLY A 87 24.35 9.33 -1.56
N LEU A 88 25.34 8.51 -1.94
CA LEU A 88 25.85 7.38 -1.15
C LEU A 88 26.74 7.82 0.01
N THR A 89 27.44 8.95 -0.14
CA THR A 89 28.41 9.47 0.84
C THR A 89 27.85 10.64 1.66
N ALA A 90 26.72 11.21 1.25
CA ALA A 90 26.06 12.29 1.95
C ALA A 90 25.78 11.88 3.41
N PRO A 91 26.10 12.75 4.39
CA PRO A 91 25.74 12.51 5.77
C PRO A 91 24.25 12.23 5.82
N ARG A 92 23.89 11.03 6.31
CA ARG A 92 22.49 10.76 6.59
C ARG A 92 22.03 11.88 7.52
N PRO A 93 20.93 12.60 7.23
CA PRO A 93 20.42 13.58 8.17
C PRO A 93 20.40 12.90 9.52
N ALA A 94 21.08 13.53 10.49
CA ALA A 94 21.13 13.00 11.84
C ALA A 94 19.69 12.62 12.18
N PRO A 95 19.42 11.39 12.65
CA PRO A 95 18.08 11.07 13.09
C PRO A 95 17.71 12.21 14.01
N VAL A 96 16.64 12.95 13.66
CA VAL A 96 16.06 13.95 14.55
C VAL A 96 16.03 13.26 15.90
N ALA A 97 16.54 13.90 16.95
CA ALA A 97 16.56 13.29 18.28
C ALA A 97 15.12 13.00 18.68
N VAL A 98 14.59 11.86 18.25
CA VAL A 98 13.28 11.37 18.61
C VAL A 98 13.50 10.93 20.04
N ALA A 99 12.82 11.59 20.98
CA ALA A 99 12.69 11.09 22.34
C ALA A 99 12.50 9.57 22.25
N ALA A 100 13.33 8.81 22.98
CA ALA A 100 13.52 7.37 22.76
C ALA A 100 12.21 6.67 22.34
N SER A 101 12.12 6.30 21.06
CA SER A 101 10.87 5.77 20.51
C SER A 101 10.42 4.58 21.35
N PRO A 102 9.15 4.54 21.75
CA PRO A 102 8.66 3.44 22.57
C PRO A 102 8.93 2.09 21.90
N ARG A 103 9.56 1.17 22.63
CA ARG A 103 9.91 -0.17 22.13
C ARG A 103 8.78 -1.19 22.26
N THR A 104 7.67 -0.79 22.87
CA THR A 104 6.52 -1.65 23.17
C THR A 104 5.23 -0.88 22.90
N LEU A 105 4.17 -1.61 22.54
CA LEU A 105 2.83 -1.04 22.40
C LEU A 105 2.40 -0.27 23.66
N ALA A 106 2.61 -0.86 24.85
CA ALA A 106 2.28 -0.20 26.12
C ALA A 106 3.07 1.09 26.34
N GLY A 107 4.35 1.13 25.95
CA GLY A 107 5.12 2.37 25.94
C GLY A 107 4.57 3.39 24.96
N GLY A 108 4.16 2.95 23.77
CA GLY A 108 3.53 3.79 22.74
C GLY A 108 2.25 4.44 23.25
N LEU A 109 1.38 3.66 23.89
CA LEU A 109 0.13 4.16 24.46
C LEU A 109 0.34 5.11 25.64
N ARG A 110 1.39 4.92 26.45
CA ARG A 110 1.75 5.91 27.47
C ARG A 110 2.24 7.23 26.86
N ALA A 111 2.98 7.15 25.76
CA ALA A 111 3.47 8.33 25.04
C ALA A 111 2.36 9.04 24.24
N LEU A 112 1.36 8.29 23.78
CA LEU A 112 0.19 8.80 23.04
C LEU A 112 -1.11 8.19 23.59
N PRO A 113 -1.64 8.68 24.73
CA PRO A 113 -2.82 8.11 25.37
C PRO A 113 -4.11 8.19 24.54
N GLY A 114 -4.16 9.11 23.56
CA GLY A 114 -5.30 9.29 22.65
C GLY A 114 -5.19 8.50 21.35
N ALA A 115 -4.24 7.57 21.23
CA ALA A 115 -4.11 6.75 20.03
C ALA A 115 -5.36 5.86 19.86
N THR A 116 -5.90 5.81 18.65
CA THR A 116 -7.08 5.00 18.30
C THR A 116 -6.77 3.90 17.28
N LEU A 117 -5.62 3.97 16.62
CA LEU A 117 -5.22 3.08 15.53
C LEU A 117 -3.77 2.61 15.72
N ALA A 118 -3.51 1.33 15.49
CA ALA A 118 -2.17 0.77 15.32
C ALA A 118 -1.94 0.36 13.86
N LEU A 119 -0.89 0.90 13.23
CA LEU A 119 -0.40 0.43 11.94
C LEU A 119 0.75 -0.57 12.17
N ILE A 120 0.56 -1.81 11.72
CA ILE A 120 1.47 -2.93 11.96
C ILE A 120 2.10 -3.38 10.65
N SER A 121 3.43 -3.26 10.58
CA SER A 121 4.26 -3.58 9.41
C SER A 121 5.50 -4.44 9.77
N VAL A 122 5.37 -5.28 10.81
CA VAL A 122 6.40 -6.26 11.22
C VAL A 122 6.39 -7.50 10.31
N PRO A 123 7.40 -8.39 10.35
CA PRO A 123 7.35 -9.64 9.59
C PRO A 123 6.10 -10.47 9.90
N GLY A 124 5.51 -11.10 8.88
CA GLY A 124 4.20 -11.78 8.97
C GLY A 124 4.07 -12.78 10.12
N ALA A 125 5.14 -13.52 10.43
CA ALA A 125 5.19 -14.47 11.53
C ALA A 125 4.88 -13.86 12.92
N TYR A 126 5.10 -12.54 13.09
CA TYR A 126 4.83 -11.83 14.35
C TYR A 126 3.59 -10.94 14.27
N ALA A 127 3.11 -10.65 13.06
CA ALA A 127 2.11 -9.62 12.82
C ALA A 127 0.76 -9.94 13.47
N GLY A 128 0.34 -11.21 13.47
CA GLY A 128 -0.88 -11.65 14.13
C GLY A 128 -0.87 -11.42 15.65
N ALA A 129 0.27 -11.69 16.31
CA ALA A 129 0.41 -11.50 17.75
C ALA A 129 0.38 -10.00 18.13
N GLU A 130 1.03 -9.14 17.34
CA GLU A 130 0.97 -7.69 17.57
C GLU A 130 -0.42 -7.12 17.28
N ALA A 131 -1.11 -7.61 16.25
CA ALA A 131 -2.50 -7.22 15.97
C ALA A 131 -3.44 -7.60 17.11
N ARG A 132 -3.29 -8.81 17.66
CA ARG A 132 -4.05 -9.24 18.84
C ARG A 132 -3.84 -8.30 20.02
N ARG A 133 -2.59 -7.96 20.35
CA ARG A 133 -2.27 -7.03 21.45
C ARG A 133 -2.88 -5.64 21.23
N ALA A 134 -2.87 -5.14 19.99
CA ALA A 134 -3.46 -3.85 19.66
C ALA A 134 -5.00 -3.87 19.81
N LEU A 135 -5.67 -4.92 19.31
CA LEU A 135 -7.11 -5.11 19.49
C LEU A 135 -7.47 -5.28 20.98
N ASP A 136 -6.66 -6.03 21.74
CA ASP A 136 -6.85 -6.21 23.18
C ASP A 136 -6.71 -4.89 23.94
N ALA A 137 -5.88 -3.96 23.45
CA ALA A 137 -5.73 -2.61 23.96
C ALA A 137 -6.81 -1.62 23.47
N GLY A 138 -7.80 -2.07 22.71
CA GLY A 138 -8.91 -1.22 22.23
C GLY A 138 -8.58 -0.38 21.00
N LEU A 139 -7.53 -0.70 20.25
CA LEU A 139 -7.15 0.02 19.05
C LEU A 139 -7.77 -0.61 17.81
N HIS A 140 -8.20 0.21 16.86
CA HIS A 140 -8.32 -0.23 15.47
C HIS A 140 -6.94 -0.66 14.96
N VAL A 141 -6.89 -1.58 14.00
CA VAL A 141 -5.64 -2.09 13.45
C VAL A 141 -5.65 -1.96 11.94
N MET A 142 -4.59 -1.38 11.39
CA MET A 142 -4.18 -1.59 10.01
C MET A 142 -3.03 -2.59 9.98
N LEU A 143 -3.31 -3.78 9.49
CA LEU A 143 -2.35 -4.86 9.35
C LEU A 143 -1.80 -4.83 7.92
N PHE A 144 -0.77 -4.00 7.74
CA PHE A 144 -0.05 -3.88 6.46
C PHE A 144 0.72 -5.16 6.14
N SER A 145 1.26 -5.82 7.16
CA SER A 145 2.00 -7.07 7.02
C SER A 145 1.21 -8.14 6.26
N ASN A 146 1.88 -8.83 5.35
CA ASN A 146 1.40 -10.03 4.68
C ASN A 146 1.98 -11.30 5.36
N ASN A 147 1.70 -12.49 4.83
CA ASN A 147 2.14 -13.79 5.35
C ASN A 147 1.61 -14.11 6.76
N VAL A 148 0.38 -13.68 7.04
CA VAL A 148 -0.37 -14.08 8.24
C VAL A 148 -1.28 -15.25 7.86
N PRO A 149 -1.29 -16.36 8.65
CA PRO A 149 -2.16 -17.50 8.40
C PRO A 149 -3.64 -17.10 8.27
N LEU A 150 -4.38 -17.82 7.45
CA LEU A 150 -5.78 -17.51 7.17
C LEU A 150 -6.64 -17.61 8.43
N GLU A 151 -6.40 -18.64 9.23
CA GLU A 151 -7.11 -18.92 10.48
C GLU A 151 -6.90 -17.78 11.48
N THR A 152 -5.67 -17.23 11.52
CA THR A 152 -5.33 -16.07 12.34
C THR A 152 -6.03 -14.81 11.85
N GLU A 153 -6.14 -14.58 10.53
CA GLU A 153 -6.94 -13.47 10.00
C GLU A 153 -8.40 -13.57 10.43
N VAL A 154 -9.01 -14.75 10.27
CA VAL A 154 -10.42 -14.98 10.63
C VAL A 154 -10.64 -14.74 12.12
N GLU A 155 -9.80 -15.31 12.99
CA GLU A 155 -9.88 -15.12 14.44
C GLU A 155 -9.78 -13.63 14.81
N LEU A 156 -8.78 -12.92 14.27
CA LEU A 156 -8.56 -11.52 14.60
C LEU A 156 -9.70 -10.62 14.09
N LYS A 157 -10.25 -10.89 12.89
CA LYS A 157 -11.42 -10.16 12.37
C LYS A 157 -12.65 -10.37 13.24
N GLN A 158 -12.88 -11.60 13.70
CA GLN A 158 -13.97 -11.89 14.65
C GLN A 158 -13.79 -11.14 15.97
N VAL A 159 -12.58 -11.12 16.54
CA VAL A 159 -12.27 -10.35 17.75
C VAL A 159 -12.49 -8.86 17.53
N ALA A 160 -12.06 -8.32 16.39
CA ALA A 160 -12.25 -6.90 16.07
C ALA A 160 -13.74 -6.55 15.96
N THR A 161 -14.51 -7.29 15.17
CA THR A 161 -15.96 -7.05 15.01
C THR A 161 -16.70 -7.19 16.34
N ALA A 162 -16.39 -8.19 17.16
CA ALA A 162 -17.02 -8.37 18.48
C ALA A 162 -16.75 -7.21 19.45
N ARG A 163 -15.70 -6.41 19.21
CA ARG A 163 -15.33 -5.24 20.01
C ARG A 163 -15.70 -3.92 19.35
N GLY A 164 -16.37 -3.93 18.20
CA GLY A 164 -16.66 -2.72 17.42
C GLY A 164 -15.39 -2.05 16.86
N LEU A 165 -14.33 -2.82 16.63
CA LEU A 165 -13.06 -2.36 16.08
C LEU A 165 -12.90 -2.78 14.62
N PHE A 166 -11.95 -2.12 13.96
CA PHE A 166 -11.54 -2.48 12.60
C PHE A 166 -10.23 -3.27 12.65
N LEU A 167 -10.13 -4.30 11.83
CA LEU A 167 -8.88 -4.98 11.46
C LEU A 167 -8.71 -4.92 9.95
N MET A 168 -8.17 -3.81 9.45
CA MET A 168 -7.88 -3.60 8.03
C MET A 168 -6.68 -4.46 7.64
N GLY A 169 -6.90 -5.63 7.04
CA GLY A 169 -5.85 -6.56 6.65
C GLY A 169 -6.06 -7.97 7.22
N PRO A 170 -5.06 -8.87 7.18
CA PRO A 170 -3.68 -8.70 6.70
C PRO A 170 -3.56 -8.26 5.23
N ASP A 171 -2.34 -7.89 4.83
CA ASP A 171 -2.04 -7.45 3.46
C ASP A 171 -2.88 -6.23 3.02
N CYS A 172 -3.17 -5.33 3.98
CA CYS A 172 -3.83 -4.07 3.69
C CYS A 172 -2.77 -3.01 3.36
N GLY A 173 -2.48 -2.85 2.06
CA GLY A 173 -1.45 -1.92 1.59
C GLY A 173 -1.83 -0.44 1.68
N THR A 174 -3.12 -0.10 1.62
CA THR A 174 -3.59 1.29 1.42
C THR A 174 -4.84 1.58 2.25
N ALA A 175 -4.85 2.70 2.96
CA ALA A 175 -6.05 3.33 3.48
C ALA A 175 -5.88 4.86 3.59
N ILE A 176 -7.00 5.60 3.55
CA ILE A 176 -7.07 7.04 3.78
C ILE A 176 -8.26 7.29 4.72
N LEU A 177 -8.01 7.53 6.01
CA LEU A 177 -9.09 7.69 6.99
C LEU A 177 -9.21 9.16 7.40
N ALA A 178 -10.33 9.80 7.09
CA ALA A 178 -10.53 11.23 7.36
C ALA A 178 -9.41 12.13 6.77
N GLY A 179 -8.82 11.72 5.64
CA GLY A 179 -7.67 12.39 5.02
C GLY A 179 -6.30 12.00 5.57
N VAL A 180 -6.23 11.13 6.59
CA VAL A 180 -4.96 10.59 7.12
C VAL A 180 -4.48 9.45 6.22
N PRO A 181 -3.29 9.57 5.58
CA PRO A 181 -2.75 8.52 4.74
C PRO A 181 -2.16 7.39 5.58
N LEU A 182 -2.47 6.14 5.22
CA LEU A 182 -1.95 4.95 5.88
C LEU A 182 -1.44 3.94 4.83
N GLY A 183 -0.19 3.48 5.01
CA GLY A 183 0.48 2.62 4.03
C GLY A 183 0.81 3.37 2.73
N PHE A 184 0.59 2.72 1.59
CA PHE A 184 0.75 3.30 0.26
C PHE A 184 -0.50 4.10 -0.13
N ALA A 185 -0.58 5.35 0.32
CA ALA A 185 -1.70 6.25 0.07
C ALA A 185 -1.30 7.45 -0.80
N ASN A 186 -2.28 8.00 -1.51
CA ASN A 186 -2.12 9.16 -2.38
C ASN A 186 -2.71 10.41 -1.72
N ALA A 187 -2.11 11.58 -1.98
CA ALA A 187 -2.70 12.86 -1.59
C ALA A 187 -3.88 13.17 -2.53
N VAL A 188 -5.09 12.97 -2.03
CA VAL A 188 -6.34 13.23 -2.76
C VAL A 188 -7.22 14.21 -1.98
N PRO A 189 -8.08 15.00 -2.65
CA PRO A 189 -8.97 15.94 -1.97
C PRO A 189 -9.94 15.22 -1.03
N ARG A 190 -10.32 15.89 0.07
CA ARG A 190 -11.48 15.48 0.86
C ARG A 190 -12.76 15.69 0.04
N GLY A 191 -13.70 14.76 0.13
CA GLY A 191 -14.99 14.87 -0.54
C GLY A 191 -16.01 13.86 -0.04
N ARG A 192 -17.03 13.60 -0.86
CA ARG A 192 -18.26 12.90 -0.46
C ARG A 192 -18.27 11.40 -0.75
N ILE A 193 -17.20 10.85 -1.34
CA ILE A 193 -17.18 9.47 -1.81
C ILE A 193 -16.44 8.59 -0.80
N GLY A 194 -17.15 7.61 -0.25
CA GLY A 194 -16.57 6.58 0.62
C GLY A 194 -16.14 5.37 -0.20
N LEU A 195 -14.91 4.89 0.00
CA LEU A 195 -14.35 3.75 -0.71
C LEU A 195 -14.10 2.59 0.26
N VAL A 196 -14.46 1.37 -0.14
CA VAL A 196 -14.10 0.12 0.55
C VAL A 196 -13.39 -0.78 -0.45
N ALA A 197 -12.21 -1.29 -0.12
CA ALA A 197 -11.45 -2.10 -1.08
C ALA A 197 -10.68 -3.28 -0.50
N ALA A 198 -10.86 -4.43 -1.14
CA ALA A 198 -10.01 -5.61 -1.01
C ALA A 198 -8.89 -5.61 -2.08
N SER A 199 -8.39 -4.43 -2.42
CA SER A 199 -7.32 -4.20 -3.41
C SER A 199 -6.60 -2.88 -3.10
N GLY A 200 -5.30 -2.94 -2.77
CA GLY A 200 -4.52 -1.74 -2.45
C GLY A 200 -4.39 -0.79 -3.65
N THR A 201 -3.80 -1.28 -4.75
CA THR A 201 -3.64 -0.47 -5.97
C THR A 201 -4.97 -0.12 -6.63
N GLY A 202 -5.99 -0.98 -6.50
CA GLY A 202 -7.34 -0.65 -6.95
C GLY A 202 -7.94 0.53 -6.18
N LEU A 203 -7.70 0.59 -4.86
CA LEU A 203 -8.11 1.73 -4.03
C LEU A 203 -7.38 3.00 -4.44
N GLN A 204 -6.06 2.92 -4.69
CA GLN A 204 -5.26 4.05 -5.17
C GLN A 204 -5.79 4.57 -6.51
N GLU A 205 -5.95 3.69 -7.51
CA GLU A 205 -6.41 4.07 -8.85
C GLU A 205 -7.76 4.78 -8.78
N VAL A 206 -8.75 4.20 -8.09
CA VAL A 206 -10.08 4.80 -7.98
C VAL A 206 -10.02 6.14 -7.25
N SER A 207 -9.27 6.25 -6.15
CA SER A 207 -9.15 7.51 -5.42
C SER A 207 -8.49 8.62 -6.27
N CYS A 208 -7.47 8.29 -7.06
CA CYS A 208 -6.81 9.23 -7.96
C CYS A 208 -7.70 9.63 -9.13
N ARG A 209 -8.47 8.69 -9.69
CA ARG A 209 -9.44 8.98 -10.77
C ARG A 209 -10.53 9.93 -10.28
N LEU A 210 -11.10 9.69 -9.10
CA LEU A 210 -12.07 10.59 -8.50
C LEU A 210 -11.50 12.01 -8.34
N ALA A 211 -10.26 12.11 -7.85
CA ALA A 211 -9.57 13.40 -7.73
C ALA A 211 -9.37 14.09 -9.09
N ALA A 212 -8.99 13.33 -10.12
CA ALA A 212 -8.81 13.86 -11.48
C ALA A 212 -10.12 14.38 -12.10
N GLU A 213 -11.26 13.77 -11.75
CA GLU A 213 -12.60 14.20 -12.16
C GLU A 213 -13.17 15.32 -11.25
N GLY A 214 -12.37 15.87 -10.33
CA GLY A 214 -12.76 16.98 -9.46
C GLY A 214 -13.60 16.59 -8.23
N GLU A 215 -13.71 15.30 -7.93
CA GLU A 215 -14.33 14.78 -6.71
C GLU A 215 -13.29 14.51 -5.61
N GLY A 216 -13.75 14.09 -4.44
CA GLY A 216 -12.87 13.76 -3.31
C GLY A 216 -13.42 12.63 -2.45
N VAL A 217 -12.56 12.12 -1.57
CA VAL A 217 -12.86 10.96 -0.72
C VAL A 217 -13.19 11.38 0.71
N SER A 218 -14.23 10.79 1.29
CA SER A 218 -14.52 10.92 2.72
C SER A 218 -13.55 10.01 3.49
N HIS A 219 -13.54 8.73 3.13
CA HIS A 219 -12.67 7.68 3.61
C HIS A 219 -12.36 6.70 2.47
N ALA A 220 -11.17 6.12 2.50
CA ALA A 220 -10.76 5.01 1.65
C ALA A 220 -10.26 3.86 2.52
N ILE A 221 -11.08 2.84 2.70
CA ILE A 221 -10.88 1.79 3.70
C ILE A 221 -10.40 0.52 2.99
N GLY A 222 -9.11 0.20 3.14
CA GLY A 222 -8.59 -1.11 2.74
C GLY A 222 -8.99 -2.19 3.74
N VAL A 223 -9.45 -3.35 3.27
CA VAL A 223 -9.97 -4.44 4.15
C VAL A 223 -9.11 -5.71 4.16
N GLY A 224 -8.02 -5.71 3.38
CA GLY A 224 -7.17 -6.87 3.14
C GLY A 224 -7.60 -7.67 1.92
N GLY A 225 -6.63 -8.20 1.16
CA GLY A 225 -6.88 -8.79 -0.16
C GLY A 225 -7.73 -10.07 -0.14
N ARG A 226 -7.82 -10.75 1.00
CA ARG A 226 -8.61 -11.98 1.20
C ARG A 226 -10.01 -11.74 1.74
N ASP A 227 -10.36 -10.51 2.15
CA ASP A 227 -11.60 -10.24 2.90
C ASP A 227 -12.85 -10.68 2.13
N LEU A 228 -12.89 -10.46 0.82
CA LEU A 228 -14.02 -10.83 -0.02
C LEU A 228 -14.14 -12.34 -0.33
N SER A 229 -13.22 -13.17 0.17
CA SER A 229 -13.33 -14.63 0.03
C SER A 229 -14.28 -15.22 1.06
N ASP A 230 -14.97 -16.32 0.73
CA ASP A 230 -15.85 -17.01 1.68
C ASP A 230 -15.11 -17.53 2.90
N ALA A 231 -13.82 -17.82 2.77
CA ALA A 231 -13.00 -18.26 3.89
C ALA A 231 -12.81 -17.17 4.96
N VAL A 232 -12.91 -15.89 4.57
CA VAL A 232 -12.82 -14.75 5.50
C VAL A 232 -14.20 -14.14 5.81
N GLY A 233 -15.15 -14.25 4.88
CA GLY A 233 -16.54 -13.91 5.09
C GLY A 233 -16.88 -12.42 4.95
N GLY A 234 -16.00 -11.59 4.37
CA GLY A 234 -16.28 -10.18 4.11
C GLY A 234 -16.45 -9.32 5.36
N ALA A 235 -16.00 -9.79 6.53
CA ALA A 235 -16.30 -9.17 7.81
C ALA A 235 -15.93 -7.68 7.86
N MET A 236 -14.76 -7.32 7.32
CA MET A 236 -14.32 -5.92 7.33
C MET A 236 -14.97 -5.09 6.23
N THR A 237 -15.29 -5.67 5.08
CA THR A 237 -16.11 -5.02 4.05
C THR A 237 -17.47 -4.62 4.61
N LEU A 238 -18.17 -5.54 5.28
CA LEU A 238 -19.48 -5.27 5.88
C LEU A 238 -19.39 -4.22 7.00
N THR A 239 -18.36 -4.31 7.84
CA THR A 239 -18.11 -3.31 8.90
C THR A 239 -17.83 -1.93 8.31
N ALA A 240 -17.05 -1.85 7.23
CA ALA A 240 -16.75 -0.60 6.54
C ALA A 240 -18.00 0.00 5.88
N LEU A 241 -18.86 -0.83 5.28
CA LEU A 241 -20.13 -0.36 4.71
C LEU A 241 -21.05 0.23 5.77
N ALA A 242 -21.18 -0.42 6.93
CA ALA A 242 -21.95 0.12 8.05
C ALA A 242 -21.41 1.47 8.52
N ALA A 243 -20.09 1.59 8.72
CA ALA A 243 -19.46 2.86 9.11
C ALA A 243 -19.66 3.97 8.07
N LEU A 244 -19.59 3.64 6.77
CA LEU A 244 -19.84 4.61 5.69
C LEU A 244 -21.31 4.97 5.55
N ALA A 245 -22.24 4.08 5.90
CA ALA A 245 -23.67 4.39 5.96
C ALA A 245 -23.95 5.44 7.04
N ASP A 246 -23.31 5.30 8.20
CA ASP A 246 -23.49 6.22 9.33
C ASP A 246 -22.71 7.54 9.19
N ASP A 247 -21.70 7.60 8.32
CA ASP A 247 -20.91 8.82 8.11
C ASP A 247 -21.67 9.88 7.28
N PRO A 248 -22.06 11.05 7.86
CA PRO A 248 -22.78 12.09 7.14
C PRO A 248 -21.95 12.77 6.04
N ALA A 249 -20.61 12.67 6.09
CA ALA A 249 -19.76 13.19 5.02
C ALA A 249 -19.76 12.30 3.78
N THR A 250 -20.16 11.04 3.91
CA THR A 250 -20.25 10.08 2.79
C THR A 250 -21.64 10.14 2.16
N ALA A 251 -21.71 10.52 0.88
CA ALA A 251 -22.93 10.56 0.09
C ALA A 251 -23.03 9.39 -0.91
N VAL A 252 -21.90 8.88 -1.40
CA VAL A 252 -21.83 7.76 -2.35
C VAL A 252 -20.78 6.77 -1.87
N VAL A 253 -21.05 5.48 -1.99
CA VAL A 253 -20.12 4.41 -1.60
C VAL A 253 -19.63 3.63 -2.81
N VAL A 254 -18.35 3.33 -2.87
CA VAL A 254 -17.75 2.54 -3.96
C VAL A 254 -16.98 1.36 -3.38
N VAL A 255 -17.32 0.15 -3.83
CA VAL A 255 -16.67 -1.11 -3.43
C VAL A 255 -15.76 -1.58 -4.57
N VAL A 256 -14.49 -1.83 -4.26
CA VAL A 256 -13.45 -2.20 -5.22
C VAL A 256 -12.80 -3.51 -4.81
N GLY A 257 -12.73 -4.49 -5.71
CA GLY A 257 -12.05 -5.74 -5.37
C GLY A 257 -11.94 -6.74 -6.50
N LYS A 258 -11.52 -7.95 -6.14
CA LYS A 258 -11.70 -9.14 -6.96
C LYS A 258 -13.12 -9.68 -6.78
N PRO A 259 -13.59 -10.56 -7.68
CA PRO A 259 -14.87 -11.25 -7.49
C PRO A 259 -14.95 -11.89 -6.09
N PRO A 260 -16.00 -11.59 -5.29
CA PRO A 260 -16.18 -12.21 -3.99
C PRO A 260 -16.55 -13.69 -4.13
N GLY A 261 -16.37 -14.44 -3.04
CA GLY A 261 -16.95 -15.78 -2.93
C GLY A 261 -18.50 -15.74 -2.96
N PRO A 262 -19.19 -16.81 -3.39
CA PRO A 262 -20.65 -16.82 -3.51
C PRO A 262 -21.43 -16.38 -2.25
N ASP A 263 -20.96 -16.75 -1.06
CA ASP A 263 -21.65 -16.38 0.18
C ASP A 263 -21.40 -14.91 0.53
N VAL A 264 -20.16 -14.44 0.39
CA VAL A 264 -19.83 -13.02 0.56
C VAL A 264 -20.55 -12.15 -0.48
N ALA A 265 -20.69 -12.61 -1.72
CA ALA A 265 -21.43 -11.90 -2.76
C ALA A 265 -22.89 -11.63 -2.35
N ARG A 266 -23.52 -12.62 -1.70
CA ARG A 266 -24.90 -12.52 -1.21
C ARG A 266 -25.01 -11.51 -0.07
N SER A 267 -24.17 -11.65 0.95
CA SER A 267 -24.16 -10.73 2.09
C SER A 267 -23.78 -9.30 1.68
N LEU A 268 -22.86 -9.13 0.73
CA LEU A 268 -22.50 -7.84 0.16
C LEU A 268 -23.70 -7.21 -0.55
N ALA A 269 -24.47 -7.98 -1.32
CA ALA A 269 -25.65 -7.47 -2.00
C ALA A 269 -26.73 -7.01 -1.01
N GLU A 270 -26.97 -7.79 0.03
CA GLU A 270 -27.90 -7.45 1.11
C GLU A 270 -27.47 -6.15 1.82
N ALA A 271 -26.19 -6.03 2.17
CA ALA A 271 -25.64 -4.85 2.81
C ALA A 271 -25.73 -3.59 1.93
N LEU A 272 -25.40 -3.70 0.64
CA LEU A 272 -25.49 -2.57 -0.30
C LEU A 272 -26.94 -2.13 -0.54
N ASN A 273 -27.88 -3.07 -0.58
CA ASN A 273 -29.31 -2.76 -0.70
C ASN A 273 -29.86 -2.08 0.56
N ALA A 274 -29.35 -2.43 1.74
CA ALA A 274 -29.73 -1.83 3.01
C ALA A 274 -28.96 -0.54 3.35
N LEU A 275 -27.95 -0.17 2.57
CA LEU A 275 -27.00 0.92 2.87
C LEU A 275 -27.66 2.31 2.97
N GLY A 276 -28.79 2.52 2.28
CA GLY A 276 -29.48 3.81 2.21
C GLY A 276 -28.74 4.90 1.41
N LYS A 277 -27.59 4.57 0.80
CA LYS A 277 -26.78 5.47 -0.03
C LYS A 277 -26.55 4.85 -1.42
N PRO A 278 -26.48 5.66 -2.49
CA PRO A 278 -26.05 5.18 -3.80
C PRO A 278 -24.70 4.47 -3.70
N SER A 279 -24.61 3.30 -4.33
CA SER A 279 -23.39 2.51 -4.32
C SER A 279 -22.95 2.05 -5.70
N VAL A 280 -21.64 1.93 -5.89
CA VAL A 280 -21.03 1.40 -7.10
C VAL A 280 -20.14 0.22 -6.73
N VAL A 281 -20.31 -0.91 -7.41
CA VAL A 281 -19.44 -2.08 -7.25
C VAL A 281 -18.57 -2.24 -8.49
N TYR A 282 -17.26 -2.33 -8.27
CA TYR A 282 -16.28 -2.66 -9.29
C TYR A 282 -15.50 -3.91 -8.90
N THR A 283 -15.58 -4.93 -9.75
CA THR A 283 -14.85 -6.19 -9.58
C THR A 283 -13.95 -6.44 -10.77
N ALA A 284 -12.64 -6.42 -10.54
CA ALA A 284 -11.66 -6.61 -11.61
C ALA A 284 -11.75 -8.02 -12.20
N GLY A 285 -11.80 -8.12 -13.53
CA GLY A 285 -11.72 -9.39 -14.26
C GLY A 285 -13.00 -10.21 -14.36
N ALA A 286 -14.14 -9.76 -13.82
CA ALA A 286 -15.43 -10.37 -14.08
C ALA A 286 -16.59 -9.42 -13.77
N THR A 287 -17.67 -9.52 -14.53
CA THR A 287 -18.97 -8.98 -14.15
C THR A 287 -19.58 -9.93 -13.11
N VAL A 288 -19.48 -9.60 -11.84
CA VAL A 288 -20.10 -10.43 -10.81
C VAL A 288 -21.61 -10.33 -10.94
N GLY A 289 -22.27 -11.49 -11.01
CA GLY A 289 -23.71 -11.62 -10.94
C GLY A 289 -24.22 -11.35 -9.52
N MET A 290 -24.16 -10.11 -9.05
CA MET A 290 -24.84 -9.73 -7.81
C MET A 290 -26.35 -9.57 -8.07
N PRO A 291 -27.22 -9.73 -7.07
CA PRO A 291 -28.57 -9.18 -7.12
C PRO A 291 -28.49 -7.66 -7.24
N GLY A 292 -29.19 -7.07 -8.20
CA GLY A 292 -29.29 -5.61 -8.34
C GLY A 292 -30.33 -5.02 -7.38
N GLY A 293 -30.08 -3.81 -6.89
CA GLY A 293 -31.06 -2.97 -6.19
C GLY A 293 -31.17 -1.60 -6.86
N PRO A 294 -32.21 -0.80 -6.55
CA PRO A 294 -32.49 0.46 -7.24
C PRO A 294 -31.35 1.50 -7.11
N HIS A 295 -30.46 1.33 -6.14
CA HIS A 295 -29.35 2.24 -5.84
C HIS A 295 -27.97 1.57 -5.94
N VAL A 296 -27.89 0.36 -6.50
CA VAL A 296 -26.64 -0.40 -6.65
C VAL A 296 -26.25 -0.46 -8.12
N HIS A 297 -25.18 0.27 -8.46
CA HIS A 297 -24.63 0.35 -9.81
C HIS A 297 -23.41 -0.55 -9.95
N ARG A 298 -23.10 -0.96 -11.19
CA ARG A 298 -21.90 -1.73 -11.50
C ARG A 298 -21.05 -0.98 -12.51
N ALA A 299 -19.75 -0.94 -12.24
CA ALA A 299 -18.77 -0.52 -13.21
C ALA A 299 -18.17 -1.75 -13.90
N ALA A 300 -18.03 -1.68 -15.22
CA ALA A 300 -17.30 -2.65 -16.02
C ALA A 300 -16.18 -1.91 -16.77
N THR A 301 -15.11 -2.64 -17.10
CA THR A 301 -14.06 -2.17 -18.02
C THR A 301 -14.47 -2.38 -19.47
#